data_AF-A0A097QT74-F1
#
_entry.id   AF-A0A097QT74-F1
#
_cell.length_a   1.000
_cell.length_b   1.000
_cell.length_c   1.000
_cell.angle_alpha   90.00
_cell.angle_beta   90.00
_cell.angle_gamma   90.00
#
_symmetry.space_group_name_H-M   'P 1'
#
loop_
_entity.id
_entity.type
_entity.pdbx_description
1 polymer ?
#
loop_
_entity_poly.entity_id
_entity_poly.type
_entity_poly.pdbx_seq_one_letter_code
_entity_poly.pdbx_strand_id
1 'polypeptide(L)'
;MGQKIVVNGQAKQLPRVFRDERELREFLDEVVKRALKDPDYARKFNGGGKVVLTVDLKKLGINVEGIDEVELVFLKKKGSSNYYLKTAYPTRGNKVLEYREWSGEWIVAG
;
A
#
# COMPACT_ATOMS: atom_id res chain seq x y z
N MET A 1 -14.58 -8.21 12.09
CA MET A 1 -14.69 -9.08 10.91
C MET A 1 -14.07 -8.33 9.73
N GLY A 2 -13.18 -8.95 8.96
CA GLY A 2 -12.51 -8.28 7.83
C GLY A 2 -13.39 -8.19 6.60
N GLN A 3 -12.83 -7.79 5.46
CA GLN A 3 -13.57 -7.74 4.20
C GLN A 3 -13.76 -9.15 3.63
N LYS A 4 -15.00 -9.51 3.28
CA LYS A 4 -15.31 -10.75 2.56
C LYS A 4 -15.34 -10.45 1.07
N ILE A 5 -14.58 -11.21 0.29
CA ILE A 5 -14.56 -11.10 -1.18
C ILE A 5 -14.93 -12.45 -1.79
N VAL A 6 -15.46 -12.44 -3.01
CA VAL A 6 -15.73 -13.65 -3.80
C VAL A 6 -14.88 -13.59 -5.06
N VAL A 7 -14.03 -14.60 -5.25
CA VAL A 7 -13.18 -14.76 -6.44
C VAL A 7 -13.40 -16.17 -6.97
N ASN A 8 -13.74 -16.30 -8.26
CA ASN A 8 -14.03 -17.59 -8.89
C ASN A 8 -15.03 -18.47 -8.12
N GLY A 9 -16.10 -17.85 -7.59
CA GLY A 9 -17.14 -18.54 -6.82
C GLY A 9 -16.74 -18.92 -5.39
N GLN A 10 -15.49 -18.70 -4.98
CA GLN A 10 -15.01 -18.97 -3.63
C GLN A 10 -15.03 -17.69 -2.78
N ALA A 11 -15.73 -17.77 -1.64
CA ALA A 11 -15.73 -16.70 -0.66
C ALA A 11 -14.47 -16.77 0.21
N LYS A 12 -13.67 -15.69 0.23
CA LYS A 12 -12.51 -15.53 1.10
C LYS A 12 -12.73 -14.40 2.09
N GLN A 13 -12.45 -14.67 3.35
CA GLN A 13 -12.39 -13.67 4.40
C GLN A 13 -10.97 -13.11 4.45
N LEU A 14 -10.79 -11.85 4.04
CA LEU A 14 -9.51 -11.16 4.17
C LEU A 14 -9.27 -10.77 5.62
N PRO A 15 -8.00 -10.76 6.07
CA PRO A 15 -7.65 -10.26 7.39
C PRO A 15 -8.01 -8.77 7.50
N ARG A 16 -8.55 -8.37 8.65
CA ARG A 16 -8.77 -6.96 8.96
C ARG A 16 -7.50 -6.41 9.58
N VAL A 17 -6.86 -5.45 8.92
CA VAL A 17 -5.70 -4.74 9.47
C VAL A 17 -6.12 -3.42 10.12
N PHE A 18 -7.01 -2.68 9.47
CA PHE A 18 -7.54 -1.40 9.98
C PHE A 18 -8.97 -1.54 10.50
N ARG A 19 -9.27 -0.89 11.62
CA ARG A 19 -10.58 -0.83 12.25
C ARG A 19 -11.53 0.04 11.46
N ASP A 20 -11.08 1.11 10.83
CA ASP A 20 -11.94 1.99 10.05
C ASP A 20 -11.15 2.80 9.01
N GLU A 21 -11.87 3.58 8.21
CA GLU A 21 -11.29 4.44 7.18
C GLU A 21 -10.40 5.55 7.77
N ARG A 22 -10.67 5.97 9.00
CA ARG A 22 -9.87 7.00 9.68
C ARG A 22 -8.50 6.45 10.06
N GLU A 23 -8.45 5.25 10.63
CA GLU A 23 -7.18 4.56 10.94
C GLU A 23 -6.36 4.31 9.66
N LEU A 24 -7.01 3.87 8.58
CA LEU A 24 -6.34 3.71 7.27
C LEU A 24 -5.77 5.05 6.77
N ARG A 25 -6.53 6.14 6.89
CA ARG A 25 -6.07 7.47 6.47
C ARG A 25 -4.91 7.97 7.31
N GLU A 26 -4.99 7.84 8.63
CA GLU A 26 -3.92 8.23 9.55
C GLU A 26 -2.63 7.45 9.25
N PHE A 27 -2.75 6.14 8.97
CA PHE A 27 -1.64 5.32 8.50
C PHE A 27 -1.03 5.84 7.19
N LEU A 28 -1.86 6.07 6.16
CA LEU A 28 -1.35 6.56 4.86
C LEU A 28 -0.70 7.94 4.98
N ASP A 29 -1.28 8.86 5.75
CA ASP A 29 -0.73 10.18 5.99
C ASP A 29 0.65 10.09 6.69
N GLU A 30 0.78 9.18 7.66
CA GLU A 30 2.05 8.93 8.34
C GLU A 30 3.11 8.34 7.40
N VAL A 31 2.76 7.32 6.62
CA VAL A 31 3.67 6.68 5.64
C VAL A 31 4.18 7.71 4.64
N VAL A 32 3.28 8.49 4.04
CA VAL A 32 3.65 9.54 3.07
C VAL A 32 4.55 10.58 3.72
N LYS A 33 4.19 11.07 4.92
CA LYS A 33 4.97 12.09 5.64
C LYS A 33 6.38 11.63 5.97
N ARG A 34 6.56 10.37 6.41
CA ARG A 34 7.88 9.82 6.71
C ARG A 34 8.66 9.49 5.44
N ALA A 35 8.00 8.92 4.43
CA ALA A 35 8.64 8.63 3.14
C ALA A 35 9.20 9.89 2.49
N LEU A 36 8.47 11.01 2.50
CA LEU A 36 8.96 12.27 1.92
C LEU A 36 10.13 12.91 2.68
N LYS A 37 10.39 12.51 3.93
CA LYS A 37 11.57 12.95 4.69
C LYS A 37 12.81 12.09 4.40
N ASP A 38 12.63 10.89 3.88
CA ASP A 38 13.70 10.01 3.48
C ASP A 38 14.20 10.39 2.07
N PRO A 39 15.47 10.79 1.91
CA PRO A 39 16.01 11.19 0.62
C PRO A 39 15.86 10.13 -0.49
N ASP A 40 15.88 8.84 -0.15
CA ASP A 40 15.79 7.76 -1.13
C ASP A 40 14.44 7.70 -1.82
N TYR A 41 13.38 8.03 -1.09
CA TYR A 41 12.02 8.10 -1.63
C TYR A 41 11.74 9.47 -2.23
N ALA A 42 12.15 10.55 -1.57
CA ALA A 42 11.91 11.92 -2.03
C ALA A 42 12.50 12.18 -3.43
N ARG A 43 13.70 11.65 -3.73
CA ARG A 43 14.35 11.81 -5.06
C ARG A 43 13.56 11.21 -6.23
N LYS A 44 12.59 10.31 -5.98
CA LYS A 44 11.74 9.74 -7.02
C LYS A 44 10.74 10.77 -7.58
N PHE A 45 10.47 11.86 -6.87
CA PHE A 45 9.65 12.97 -7.34
C PHE A 45 10.45 13.95 -8.21
N ASN A 46 10.96 13.47 -9.34
CA ASN A 46 11.85 14.21 -10.25
C ASN A 46 11.13 15.10 -11.28
N GLY A 47 9.83 15.36 -11.09
CA GLY A 47 9.02 16.16 -12.01
C GLY A 47 8.27 15.37 -13.09
N GLY A 48 8.46 14.05 -13.16
CA GLY A 48 7.74 13.13 -14.06
C GLY A 48 6.22 13.01 -13.81
N GLY A 49 5.54 12.22 -14.64
CA GLY A 49 4.07 12.11 -14.59
C GLY A 49 3.52 11.13 -13.54
N LYS A 50 4.19 9.98 -13.34
CA LYS A 50 3.81 8.93 -12.40
C LYS A 50 5.00 8.61 -11.51
N VAL A 51 4.76 8.49 -10.21
CA VAL A 51 5.78 8.08 -9.23
C VAL A 51 5.25 6.87 -8.48
N VAL A 52 6.06 5.80 -8.40
CA VAL A 52 5.75 4.61 -7.63
C VAL A 52 6.77 4.48 -6.51
N LEU A 53 6.28 4.51 -5.27
CA LEU A 53 7.08 4.31 -4.07
C LEU A 53 6.73 2.96 -3.46
N THR A 54 7.63 2.00 -3.57
CA THR A 54 7.63 0.80 -2.75
C THR A 54 8.30 1.16 -1.43
N VAL A 55 7.53 1.20 -0.34
CA VAL A 55 7.96 1.72 0.96
C VAL A 55 8.05 0.58 1.96
N ASP A 56 9.26 0.32 2.45
CA ASP A 56 9.50 -0.53 3.60
C ASP A 56 9.09 0.22 4.89
N LEU A 57 8.08 -0.31 5.60
CA LEU A 57 7.53 0.33 6.80
C LEU A 57 8.52 0.31 7.96
N LYS A 58 9.34 -0.74 8.08
CA LYS A 58 10.37 -0.87 9.12
C LYS A 58 11.46 0.17 8.93
N LYS A 59 11.87 0.44 7.68
CA LYS A 59 12.82 1.53 7.36
C LYS A 59 12.32 2.89 7.88
N LEU A 60 11.01 3.13 7.80
CA LEU A 60 10.39 4.36 8.27
C LEU A 60 10.05 4.35 9.77
N GLY A 61 10.32 3.27 10.50
CA GLY A 61 9.95 3.10 11.90
C GLY A 61 8.43 3.08 12.12
N ILE A 62 7.67 2.65 11.12
CA ILE A 62 6.21 2.44 11.18
C ILE A 62 5.98 0.95 11.40
N ASN A 63 5.17 0.59 12.38
CA ASN A 63 4.83 -0.79 12.65
C ASN A 63 3.31 -0.98 12.55
N VAL A 64 2.89 -1.79 11.59
CA VAL A 64 1.50 -2.23 11.42
C VAL A 64 1.51 -3.75 11.38
N GLU A 65 0.70 -4.36 12.23
CA GLU A 65 0.69 -5.81 12.37
C GLU A 65 0.29 -6.49 11.06
N GLY A 66 1.25 -7.20 10.46
CA GLY A 66 1.05 -8.04 9.29
C GLY A 66 1.18 -7.35 7.93
N ILE A 67 1.63 -6.10 7.91
CA ILE A 67 2.08 -5.40 6.69
C ILE A 67 3.52 -4.95 6.92
N ASP A 68 4.41 -5.33 6.01
CA ASP A 68 5.82 -4.94 6.04
C ASP A 68 6.15 -3.90 4.95
N GLU A 69 5.44 -3.93 3.83
CA GLU A 69 5.70 -3.07 2.68
C GLU A 69 4.38 -2.57 2.05
N VAL A 70 4.39 -1.31 1.61
CA VAL A 70 3.28 -0.68 0.91
C VAL A 70 3.78 -0.02 -0.37
N GLU A 71 3.05 -0.22 -1.46
CA GLU A 71 3.23 0.53 -2.69
C GLU A 71 2.29 1.73 -2.74
N LEU A 72 2.85 2.91 -2.97
CA LEU A 72 2.14 4.17 -3.14
C LEU A 72 2.31 4.65 -4.58
N VAL A 73 1.20 4.86 -5.27
CA VAL A 73 1.19 5.35 -6.65
C VAL A 73 0.72 6.79 -6.67
N PHE A 74 1.60 7.70 -7.06
CA PHE A 74 1.30 9.11 -7.23
C PHE A 74 1.20 9.48 -8.70
N LEU A 75 0.30 10.41 -8.99
CA LEU A 75 0.15 11.02 -10.31
C LEU A 75 0.32 12.53 -10.21
N LYS A 76 0.97 13.12 -11.21
CA LYS A 76 1.10 14.57 -11.34
C LYS A 76 -0.18 15.14 -11.94
N LYS A 77 -0.72 16.19 -11.33
CA LYS A 77 -1.89 16.89 -11.89
C LYS A 77 -1.47 17.65 -13.15
N LYS A 78 -2.24 17.51 -14.23
CA LYS A 78 -1.97 18.19 -15.51
C LYS A 78 -1.86 19.71 -15.29
N GLY A 79 -0.78 20.31 -15.78
CA GLY A 79 -0.51 21.76 -15.62
C GLY A 79 -0.12 22.19 -14.21
N SER A 80 0.20 21.27 -13.31
CA SER A 80 0.63 21.56 -11.93
C SER A 80 1.93 20.85 -11.59
N SER A 81 2.70 21.42 -10.66
CA SER A 81 3.84 20.75 -10.02
C SER A 81 3.40 19.75 -8.94
N ASN A 82 2.12 19.73 -8.58
CA ASN A 82 1.61 18.93 -7.47
C ASN A 82 1.32 17.48 -7.88
N TYR A 83 1.71 16.56 -7.00
CA TYR A 83 1.35 15.16 -7.07
C TYR A 83 0.17 14.88 -6.12
N TYR A 84 -0.64 13.88 -6.48
CA TYR A 84 -1.67 13.34 -5.60
C TYR A 84 -1.52 11.82 -5.52
N LEU A 85 -1.83 11.26 -4.35
CA LEU A 85 -1.86 9.80 -4.15
C LEU A 85 -3.08 9.24 -4.89
N LYS A 86 -2.83 8.42 -5.92
CA LYS A 86 -3.88 7.80 -6.74
C LYS A 86 -4.36 6.49 -6.13
N THR A 87 -3.45 5.67 -5.63
CA THR A 87 -3.75 4.40 -4.96
C THR A 87 -2.62 4.03 -4.01
N ALA A 88 -2.95 3.22 -3.02
CA ALA A 88 -2.03 2.62 -2.08
C ALA A 88 -2.48 1.19 -1.77
N TYR A 89 -1.54 0.24 -1.76
CA TYR A 89 -1.83 -1.14 -1.40
C TYR A 89 -0.62 -1.81 -0.78
N PRO A 90 -0.82 -2.75 0.16
CA PRO A 90 0.27 -3.53 0.71
C PRO A 90 0.81 -4.51 -0.34
N THR A 91 2.12 -4.71 -0.34
CA THR A 91 2.83 -5.61 -1.26
C THR A 91 3.53 -6.76 -0.55
N ARG A 92 3.83 -6.60 0.75
CA ARG A 92 4.48 -7.63 1.56
C ARG A 92 3.98 -7.64 3.00
N GLY A 93 3.86 -8.83 3.59
CA GLY A 93 3.53 -9.06 5.00
C GLY A 93 2.66 -10.29 5.21
N ASN A 94 2.63 -10.83 6.44
CA ASN A 94 1.92 -12.08 6.73
C ASN A 94 0.38 -11.98 6.69
N LYS A 95 -0.18 -10.76 6.60
CA LYS A 95 -1.61 -10.49 6.35
C LYS A 95 -1.87 -9.98 4.94
N VAL A 96 -0.86 -9.96 4.07
CA VAL A 96 -0.97 -9.60 2.66
C VAL A 96 -1.13 -10.87 1.85
N LEU A 97 -2.21 -10.95 1.07
CA LEU A 97 -2.54 -12.13 0.28
C LEU A 97 -2.47 -11.81 -1.20
N GLU A 98 -1.85 -12.71 -1.96
CA GLU A 98 -1.83 -12.70 -3.42
C GLU A 98 -2.69 -13.85 -3.95
N TYR A 99 -3.49 -13.57 -4.98
CA TYR A 99 -4.27 -14.59 -5.67
C TYR A 99 -3.51 -15.09 -6.90
N ARG A 100 -3.24 -16.39 -6.96
CA ARG A 100 -2.61 -17.03 -8.12
C ARG A 100 -3.68 -17.55 -9.07
N GLU A 101 -3.91 -16.85 -10.17
CA GLU A 101 -4.94 -17.22 -11.15
C GLU A 101 -4.76 -18.64 -11.71
N TRP A 102 -3.51 -19.09 -11.92
CA TRP A 102 -3.21 -20.39 -12.53
C TRP A 102 -3.44 -21.58 -11.59
N SER A 103 -3.34 -21.40 -10.27
CA SER A 103 -3.63 -22.46 -9.28
C SER A 103 -4.98 -22.27 -8.57
N GLY A 104 -5.58 -21.09 -8.67
CA GLY A 104 -6.79 -20.72 -7.95
C GLY A 104 -6.58 -20.51 -6.45
N GLU A 105 -5.33 -20.38 -5.99
CA GLU A 105 -4.97 -20.34 -4.57
C GLU A 105 -4.66 -18.93 -4.09
N TRP A 106 -4.89 -18.71 -2.78
CA TRP A 106 -4.41 -17.53 -2.06
C TRP A 106 -3.13 -17.88 -1.31
N ILE A 107 -2.06 -17.13 -1.56
CA ILE A 107 -0.78 -17.27 -0.85
C ILE A 107 -0.47 -16.01 -0.06
N VAL A 108 0.36 -16.14 0.98
CA VAL A 108 0.90 -14.98 1.70
C VAL A 108 1.99 -14.34 0.84
N ALA A 109 1.89 -13.03 0.63
CA ALA A 109 2.93 -12.24 -0.03
C ALA A 109 4.04 -11.94 1.01
N GLY A 110 4.96 -12.89 1.17
CA GLY A 110 6.06 -12.86 2.13
C GLY A 110 7.33 -12.21 1.60
#